data_AF-A0A947N406-F1
#
_entry.id   AF-A0A947N406-F1
#
_cell.length_a   1.000
_cell.length_b   1.000
_cell.length_c   1.000
_cell.angle_alpha   90.00
_cell.angle_beta   90.00
_cell.angle_gamma   90.00
#
_symmetry.space_group_name_H-M   'P 1'
#
loop_
_entity.id
_entity.type
_entity.pdbx_description
1 polymer ?
#
loop_
_entity_poly.entity_id
_entity_poly.type
_entity_poly.pdbx_seq_one_letter_code
_entity_poly.pdbx_strand_id
1 'polypeptide(L)' 'SGSARASRIVRVHRLWEAYLSEYMQLPADHVHRDADQIEHILTPELEAKLEEILERPRVDPHGEPIPYSTERSA' A
#
# COMPACT_ATOMS: atom_id res chain seq x y z
N SER A 1 -3.52 -12.99 14.29
CA SER A 1 -4.76 -12.37 14.81
C SER A 1 -5.40 -11.53 13.69
N GLY A 2 -6.72 -11.35 13.70
CA GLY A 2 -7.45 -10.67 12.61
C GLY A 2 -6.96 -9.24 12.33
N SER A 3 -6.50 -8.53 13.37
CA SER A 3 -5.94 -7.17 13.25
C SER A 3 -4.74 -7.08 12.31
N ALA A 4 -3.80 -8.03 12.35
CA ALA A 4 -2.61 -8.00 11.50
C ALA A 4 -2.96 -8.19 10.01
N ARG A 5 -3.95 -9.04 9.72
CA ARG A 5 -4.44 -9.24 8.35
C ARG A 5 -5.14 -7.99 7.82
N ALA A 6 -5.97 -7.34 8.64
CA ALA A 6 -6.63 -6.09 8.28
C ALA A 6 -5.62 -4.98 8.00
N SER A 7 -4.61 -4.80 8.87
CA SER A 7 -3.55 -3.80 8.64
C SER A 7 -2.77 -4.07 7.36
N ARG A 8 -2.48 -5.34 7.05
CA ARG A 8 -1.81 -5.71 5.80
C ARG A 8 -2.66 -5.33 4.58
N ILE A 9 -3.95 -5.64 4.59
CA ILE A 9 -4.86 -5.32 3.47
C ILE A 9 -4.84 -3.81 3.20
N VAL A 10 -5.04 -2.99 4.24
CA VAL A 10 -4.99 -1.53 4.13
C VAL A 10 -3.63 -1.03 3.64
N ARG A 11 -2.52 -1.64 4.10
CA ARG A 11 -1.18 -1.29 3.59
C ARG A 11 -1.04 -1.56 2.11
N VAL A 12 -1.41 -2.77 1.66
CA VAL A 12 -1.28 -3.15 0.24
C VAL A 12 -2.15 -2.25 -0.63
N HIS A 13 -3.38 -1.97 -0.21
CA HIS A 13 -4.27 -1.02 -0.87
C HIS A 13 -3.58 0.32 -1.13
N ARG A 14 -3.10 0.94 -0.05
CA ARG A 14 -2.48 2.26 -0.08
C ARG A 14 -1.17 2.30 -0.88
N LEU A 15 -0.35 1.26 -0.79
CA LEU A 15 0.87 1.14 -1.59
C LEU A 15 0.53 1.01 -3.08
N TRP A 16 -0.53 0.29 -3.43
CA TRP A 16 -0.94 0.16 -4.82
C TRP A 16 -1.50 1.47 -5.37
N GLU A 17 -2.32 2.19 -4.61
CA GLU A 17 -2.78 3.53 -4.95
C GLU A 17 -1.59 4.49 -5.19
N ALA A 18 -0.60 4.47 -4.30
CA ALA A 18 0.62 5.27 -4.43
C ALA A 18 1.38 4.94 -5.73
N TYR A 19 1.56 3.65 -6.03
CA TYR A 19 2.25 3.21 -7.25
C TYR A 19 1.53 3.65 -8.53
N LEU A 20 0.21 3.48 -8.58
CA LEU A 20 -0.59 3.92 -9.73
C LEU A 20 -0.54 5.44 -9.90
N SER A 21 -0.60 6.19 -8.80
CA SER A 21 -0.54 7.65 -8.87
C SER A 21 0.84 8.16 -9.29
N GLU A 22 1.91 7.62 -8.72
CA GLU A 22 3.28 8.08 -8.97
C GLU A 22 3.81 7.63 -10.34
N TYR A 23 3.67 6.35 -10.67
CA TYR A 23 4.31 5.77 -11.86
C TYR A 23 3.40 5.70 -13.08
N MET A 24 2.08 5.59 -12.88
CA MET A 24 1.11 5.61 -13.98
C MET A 24 0.44 6.97 -14.16
N GLN A 25 0.74 7.96 -13.30
CA GLN A 25 0.19 9.32 -13.36
C GLN A 25 -1.35 9.32 -13.33
N LEU A 26 -1.94 8.34 -12.64
CA LEU A 26 -3.39 8.28 -12.45
C LEU A 26 -3.81 9.24 -11.32
N PRO A 27 -4.92 9.97 -11.50
CA PRO A 27 -5.51 10.77 -10.43
C PRO A 27 -5.86 9.91 -9.21
N ALA A 28 -5.65 10.44 -8.00
CA ALA A 28 -5.93 9.72 -6.76
C ALA A 28 -7.39 9.22 -6.68
N ASP A 29 -8.35 10.00 -7.17
CA ASP A 29 -9.76 9.62 -7.22
C ASP A 29 -10.08 8.47 -8.21
N HIS A 30 -9.12 8.06 -9.04
CA HIS A 30 -9.30 6.98 -10.02
C HIS A 30 -8.63 5.66 -9.64
N VAL A 31 -7.76 5.62 -8.62
CA VAL A 31 -6.93 4.42 -8.32
C VAL A 31 -7.60 3.42 -7.36
N HIS A 32 -8.58 3.88 -6.58
CA HIS A 32 -9.20 3.10 -5.50
C HIS A 32 -9.76 1.74 -5.95
N ARG A 33 -10.50 1.72 -7.07
CA ARG A 33 -11.11 0.48 -7.59
C ARG A 33 -10.05 -0.55 -8.02
N ASP A 34 -8.94 -0.08 -8.58
CA ASP A 34 -7.87 -0.98 -9.01
C ASP A 34 -7.10 -1.53 -7.80
N ALA A 35 -6.95 -0.74 -6.74
CA ALA A 35 -6.39 -1.18 -5.46
C ALA A 35 -7.24 -2.27 -4.77
N ASP A 36 -8.56 -2.10 -4.74
CA ASP A 36 -9.49 -3.12 -4.21
C ASP A 36 -9.34 -4.49 -4.88
N GLN A 37 -9.04 -4.52 -6.19
CA GLN A 37 -8.86 -5.77 -6.93
C GLN A 37 -7.54 -6.46 -6.61
N ILE A 38 -6.52 -5.68 -6.26
CA ILE A 38 -5.15 -6.16 -6.08
C ILE A 38 -4.83 -6.50 -4.62
N GLU A 39 -5.42 -5.80 -3.65
CA GLU A 39 -5.07 -5.91 -2.22
C GLU A 39 -5.17 -7.33 -1.63
N HIS A 40 -6.03 -8.17 -2.21
CA HIS A 40 -6.24 -9.54 -1.76
C HIS A 40 -5.35 -10.58 -2.46
N ILE A 41 -4.74 -10.25 -3.59
CA ILE A 41 -3.97 -11.18 -4.42
C ILE A 41 -2.47 -10.88 -4.42
N LEU A 42 -2.05 -9.68 -4.00
CA LEU A 42 -0.64 -9.33 -3.93
C LEU A 42 0.09 -10.23 -2.91
N THR A 43 1.17 -10.86 -3.34
CA THR A 43 1.99 -11.73 -2.47
C THR A 43 2.89 -10.90 -1.55
N PRO A 44 3.36 -11.44 -0.42
CA PRO A 44 4.28 -10.73 0.47
C PRO A 44 5.59 -10.28 -0.21
N GLU A 45 6.08 -11.05 -1.18
CA GLU A 45 7.30 -10.73 -1.92
C GLU A 45 7.09 -9.52 -2.84
N LEU A 46 5.94 -9.46 -3.53
CA LEU A 46 5.57 -8.31 -4.36
C LEU A 46 5.27 -7.07 -3.52
N GLU A 47 4.64 -7.25 -2.35
CA GLU A 47 4.42 -6.17 -1.38
C GLU A 47 5.74 -5.54 -0.93
N ALA A 48 6.72 -6.37 -0.55
CA ALA A 48 8.04 -5.88 -0.17
C ALA A 48 8.75 -5.15 -1.33
N LYS A 49 8.59 -5.64 -2.56
CA LYS A 49 9.15 -4.96 -3.74
C LYS A 49 8.47 -3.62 -4.01
N LEU A 50 7.16 -3.55 -3.80
CA LEU A 50 6.38 -2.32 -3.94
C LEU A 50 6.79 -1.27 -2.91
N GLU A 51 6.99 -1.68 -1.65
CA GLU A 51 7.55 -0.81 -0.60
C GLU A 51 8.94 -0.27 -0.97
N GLU A 52 9.81 -1.09 -1.57
CA GLU A 52 11.14 -0.68 -2.04
C GLU A 52 11.05 0.34 -3.18
N ILE A 53 10.22 0.06 -4.19
CA ILE A 53 10.01 0.94 -5.35
C ILE A 53 9.56 2.33 -4.90
N LEU A 54 8.61 2.38 -3.95
CA LEU A 54 8.03 3.62 -3.44
C LEU A 54 8.86 4.31 -2.35
N GLU A 55 10.05 3.79 -2.04
CA GLU A 55 10.92 4.31 -0.96
C GLU A 55 10.23 4.36 0.42
N ARG A 56 9.37 3.37 0.72
CA ARG A 56 8.59 3.23 1.96
C ARG A 56 7.81 4.52 2.33
N PRO A 57 6.81 4.91 1.53
CA PRO A 57 6.08 6.16 1.72
C PRO A 57 5.26 6.11 3.01
N ARG A 58 5.12 7.25 3.72
CA ARG A 58 4.36 7.30 4.98
C ARG A 58 2.87 7.56 4.81
N VAL A 59 2.48 8.11 3.66
CA VAL A 59 1.10 8.47 3.33
C VAL A 59 0.77 8.01 1.91
N ASP A 60 -0.49 7.73 1.66
CA ASP A 60 -1.02 7.45 0.32
C ASP A 60 -1.33 8.75 -0.45
N PRO A 61 -1.77 8.67 -1.73
CA PRO A 61 -2.14 9.85 -2.53
C PRO A 61 -3.32 10.66 -1.96
N HIS A 62 -4.09 10.11 -1.02
CA HIS A 62 -5.19 10.77 -0.34
C HIS A 62 -4.75 11.45 0.97
N GLY A 63 -3.49 11.27 1.39
CA GLY A 63 -2.93 11.81 2.62
C GLY A 63 -3.16 10.93 3.86
N GLU A 64 -3.65 9.71 3.68
CA GLU A 64 -3.90 8.77 4.77
C GLU A 64 -2.65 7.95 5.12
N PRO A 65 -2.41 7.62 6.41
CA PRO A 65 -1.16 7.02 6.86
C PRO A 65 -1.01 5.55 6.44
N ILE A 66 0.11 5.16 5.84
CA ILE A 66 0.34 3.76 5.46
C ILE A 66 0.72 2.93 6.71
N PRO A 67 -0.02 1.86 7.06
CA PRO A 67 0.22 1.11 8.28
C PRO A 67 1.39 0.15 8.10
N TYR A 68 2.59 0.59 8.46
CA TYR A 68 3.72 -0.32 8.65
C TYR A 68 3.61 -1.01 10.00
N SER A 69 3.94 -2.30 10.04
CA SER A 69 4.29 -2.95 11.30
C SER A 69 5.39 -2.14 11.95
N THR A 70 5.15 -1.58 13.13
CA THR A 70 6.20 -0.96 13.95
C THR A 70 7.34 -1.95 14.03
N GLU A 71 8.45 -1.65 13.34
CA GLU A 71 9.71 -2.29 13.63
C GLU A 71 9.91 -2.07 15.12
N ARG A 72 10.01 -3.16 15.90
CA ARG A 72 10.56 -3.05 17.24
C ARG A 72 11.96 -2.50 17.01
N SER A 73 12.14 -1.20 17.23
CA SER A 73 13.46 -0.60 17.35
C SER A 73 14.21 -1.43 18.40
N ALA A 74 15.19 -2.19 17.92
CA ALA A 74 16.21 -2.82 18.74
C ALA A 74 17.49 -2.03 18.53
#